data_AF-B4VXY7-F1
#
_entry.id   AF-B4VXY7-F1
#
_cell.length_a   1.000
_cell.length_b   1.000
_cell.length_c   1.000
_cell.angle_alpha   90.00
_cell.angle_beta   90.00
_cell.angle_gamma   90.00
#
_symmetry.space_group_name_H-M   'P 1'
#
loop_
_entity.id
_entity.type
_entity.pdbx_description
1 polymer ?
#
loop_
_entity_poly.entity_id
_entity_poly.type
_entity_poly.pdbx_seq_one_letter_code
_entity_poly.pdbx_strand_id
1 'polypeptide(L)'
;MLVGGELGNIPNDDVQFLMDLGLCCMSSQGGLAIANPIYQEVLPRVLSQTPQASLPQISPSWLTPDGKLASGELLNAFLSFWRQHGEPLLKSAPYHEIAPHLVLMAFLHRVVNGGGTLEREYAIGTDRMDLCLRYGDVTLGMELKVWREGRPDPIKAGLEQLDRYLAGLGLETGWLVIFDQRQGLPPISDRTTTESAKTPENRAIVVIRG
;
A
#
# COMPACT_ATOMS: atom_id res chain seq x y z
N MET A 1 -9.20 -3.48 12.46
CA MET A 1 -9.39 -3.51 10.99
C MET A 1 -8.03 -3.30 10.31
N LEU A 2 -7.83 -3.71 9.05
CA LEU A 2 -6.57 -3.45 8.31
C LEU A 2 -6.65 -2.16 7.47
N VAL A 3 -7.87 -1.74 7.10
CA VAL A 3 -8.18 -0.45 6.49
C VAL A 3 -9.34 0.13 7.30
N GLY A 4 -9.24 1.39 7.71
CA GLY A 4 -10.31 2.07 8.42
C GLY A 4 -11.58 2.13 7.57
N GLY A 5 -12.69 1.62 8.08
CA GLY A 5 -13.97 1.58 7.37
C GLY A 5 -15.09 0.98 8.21
N GLU A 6 -16.32 1.05 7.71
CA GLU A 6 -17.44 0.32 8.30
C GLU A 6 -17.31 -1.17 7.95
N LEU A 7 -17.65 -2.04 8.90
CA LEU A 7 -17.81 -3.46 8.62
C LEU A 7 -19.01 -3.58 7.67
N GLY A 8 -18.80 -4.20 6.51
CA GLY A 8 -19.88 -4.51 5.57
C GLY A 8 -20.89 -5.49 6.19
N ASN A 9 -21.74 -6.09 5.36
CA ASN A 9 -22.69 -7.11 5.83
C ASN A 9 -21.95 -8.44 6.13
N ILE A 10 -21.29 -8.51 7.28
CA ILE A 10 -20.56 -9.69 7.74
C ILE A 10 -21.50 -10.49 8.68
N PRO A 11 -21.66 -11.81 8.46
CA PRO A 11 -22.42 -12.65 9.37
C PRO A 11 -21.91 -12.54 10.82
N ASN A 12 -22.83 -12.43 11.78
CA ASN A 12 -22.46 -12.30 13.18
C ASN A 12 -21.67 -13.53 13.70
N ASP A 13 -21.96 -14.71 13.15
CA ASP A 13 -21.27 -15.96 13.50
C ASP A 13 -19.78 -15.92 13.12
N ASP A 14 -19.43 -15.31 11.98
CA ASP A 14 -18.03 -15.14 11.57
C ASP A 14 -17.29 -14.18 12.51
N VAL A 15 -17.97 -13.11 12.95
CA VAL A 15 -17.41 -12.15 13.91
C VAL A 15 -17.18 -12.83 15.26
N GLN A 16 -18.16 -13.58 15.75
CA GLN A 16 -18.05 -14.33 17.01
C GLN A 16 -16.94 -15.39 16.92
N PHE A 17 -16.86 -16.13 15.82
CA PHE A 17 -15.83 -17.14 15.60
C PHE A 17 -14.42 -16.54 15.66
N LEU A 18 -14.18 -15.38 15.03
CA LEU A 18 -12.89 -14.69 15.09
C LEU A 18 -12.56 -14.15 16.49
N MET A 19 -13.57 -13.76 17.27
CA MET A 19 -13.39 -13.38 18.67
C MET A 19 -13.06 -14.59 19.55
N ASP A 20 -13.74 -15.72 19.35
CA ASP A 20 -13.51 -16.97 20.10
C ASP A 20 -12.13 -17.55 19.80
N LEU A 21 -11.63 -17.41 18.56
CA LEU A 21 -10.25 -17.74 18.18
C LEU A 21 -9.21 -16.77 18.76
N GLY A 22 -9.63 -15.66 19.38
CA GLY A 22 -8.74 -14.64 19.91
C GLY A 22 -8.01 -13.83 18.85
N LEU A 23 -8.48 -13.83 17.59
CA LEU A 23 -7.90 -13.03 16.50
C LEU A 23 -8.42 -11.60 16.53
N CYS A 24 -9.69 -11.43 16.91
CA CYS A 24 -10.35 -10.13 17.04
C CYS A 24 -10.86 -9.89 18.47
N CYS A 25 -11.01 -8.63 18.85
CA CYS A 25 -11.62 -8.24 20.11
C CYS A 25 -12.49 -6.99 19.91
N MET A 26 -13.38 -6.73 20.87
CA MET A 26 -14.08 -5.46 20.92
C MET A 26 -13.17 -4.38 21.50
N SER A 27 -12.97 -3.31 20.74
CA SER A 27 -12.24 -2.14 21.21
C SER A 27 -12.99 -1.47 22.37
N SER A 28 -12.23 -0.88 23.30
CA SER A 28 -12.76 -0.04 24.38
C SER A 28 -13.52 1.19 23.86
N GLN A 29 -13.25 1.61 22.63
CA GLN A 29 -13.93 2.71 21.93
C GLN A 29 -15.14 2.24 21.10
N GLY A 30 -15.48 0.95 21.17
CA GLY A 30 -16.48 0.32 20.31
C GLY A 30 -15.89 -0.12 18.95
N GLY A 31 -16.43 -1.20 18.40
CA GLY A 31 -16.02 -1.76 17.11
C GLY A 31 -14.97 -2.88 17.20
N LEU A 32 -14.85 -3.65 16.11
CA LEU A 32 -13.98 -4.82 16.02
C LEU A 32 -12.51 -4.41 15.75
N ALA A 33 -11.62 -4.79 16.66
CA ALA A 33 -10.18 -4.60 16.57
C ALA A 33 -9.45 -5.94 16.43
N ILE A 34 -8.19 -5.89 15.98
CA ILE A 34 -7.31 -7.06 16.00
C ILE A 34 -6.81 -7.23 17.44
N ALA A 35 -6.97 -8.42 18.00
CA ALA A 35 -6.74 -8.67 19.43
C ALA A 35 -5.27 -8.59 19.85
N ASN A 36 -4.35 -8.94 18.96
CA ASN A 36 -2.91 -8.99 19.24
C ASN A 36 -2.12 -8.20 18.19
N PRO A 37 -1.22 -7.28 18.58
CA PRO A 37 -0.32 -6.59 17.65
C PRO A 37 0.45 -7.53 16.70
N ILE A 38 0.80 -8.75 17.12
CA ILE A 38 1.45 -9.75 16.27
C ILE A 38 0.57 -10.11 15.05
N TYR A 39 -0.75 -10.21 15.23
CA TYR A 39 -1.66 -10.53 14.13
C TYR A 39 -1.80 -9.38 13.13
N GLN A 40 -1.55 -8.13 13.56
CA GLN A 40 -1.51 -6.99 12.64
C GLN A 40 -0.35 -7.13 11.63
N GLU A 41 0.74 -7.79 12.03
CA GLU A 41 1.86 -8.08 11.13
C GLU A 41 1.67 -9.36 10.31
N VAL A 42 1.06 -10.39 10.92
CA VAL A 42 0.90 -11.70 10.27
C VAL A 42 -0.20 -11.67 9.21
N LEU A 43 -1.35 -11.04 9.47
CA LEU A 43 -2.50 -11.08 8.57
C LEU A 43 -2.18 -10.48 7.19
N PRO A 44 -1.60 -9.26 7.06
CA PRO A 44 -1.26 -8.71 5.75
C PRO A 44 -0.23 -9.55 5.01
N ARG A 45 0.74 -10.13 5.73
CA ARG A 45 1.73 -11.03 5.13
C ARG A 45 1.05 -12.24 4.51
N VAL A 46 0.16 -12.91 5.25
CA VAL A 46 -0.60 -14.07 4.75
C VAL A 46 -1.49 -13.68 3.57
N LEU A 47 -2.22 -12.55 3.69
CA LEU A 47 -3.10 -12.06 2.63
C LEU A 47 -2.33 -11.67 1.35
N SER A 48 -1.06 -11.27 1.48
CA SER A 48 -0.20 -10.96 0.33
C SER A 48 0.39 -12.19 -0.36
N GLN A 49 0.34 -13.38 0.25
CA GLN A 49 0.94 -14.60 -0.33
C GLN A 49 0.31 -15.00 -1.67
N THR A 50 -1.02 -14.97 -1.77
CA THR A 50 -1.72 -15.36 -3.00
C THR A 50 -1.46 -14.39 -4.16
N PRO A 51 -1.53 -13.06 -3.96
CA PRO A 51 -1.03 -12.09 -4.94
C PRO A 51 0.41 -12.36 -5.34
N GLN A 52 1.32 -12.59 -4.38
CA GLN A 52 2.75 -12.89 -4.64
C GLN A 52 2.94 -14.13 -5.51
N ALA A 53 2.26 -15.23 -5.20
CA ALA A 53 2.36 -16.48 -5.96
C ALA A 53 1.83 -16.36 -7.40
N SER A 54 0.89 -15.43 -7.61
CA SER A 54 0.30 -15.14 -8.93
C SER A 54 1.13 -14.18 -9.77
N LEU A 55 2.21 -13.60 -9.23
CA LEU A 55 3.05 -12.64 -9.97
C LEU A 55 3.97 -13.37 -10.96
N PRO A 56 4.13 -12.85 -12.19
CA PRO A 56 5.13 -13.37 -13.12
C PRO A 56 6.56 -13.11 -12.59
N GLN A 57 7.50 -13.99 -12.97
CA GLN A 57 8.92 -13.79 -12.75
C GLN A 57 9.39 -12.57 -13.55
N ILE A 58 9.90 -11.55 -12.86
CA ILE A 58 10.46 -10.34 -13.48
C ILE A 58 11.92 -10.23 -13.05
N SER A 59 12.82 -10.05 -14.01
CA SER A 59 14.23 -9.75 -13.73
C SER A 59 14.35 -8.37 -13.09
N PRO A 60 15.15 -8.19 -12.03
CA PRO A 60 15.24 -6.91 -11.32
C PRO A 60 15.86 -5.84 -12.21
N SER A 61 15.02 -5.00 -12.82
CA SER A 61 15.44 -3.85 -13.64
C SER A 61 15.73 -2.60 -12.80
N TRP A 62 15.42 -2.63 -11.50
CA TRP A 62 15.49 -1.51 -10.57
C TRP A 62 16.82 -1.42 -9.80
N LEU A 63 17.80 -2.26 -10.14
CA LEU A 63 19.14 -2.21 -9.56
C LEU A 63 20.12 -1.61 -10.55
N THR A 64 20.99 -0.72 -10.08
CA THR A 64 22.13 -0.24 -10.86
C THR A 64 23.15 -1.38 -11.06
N PRO A 65 24.11 -1.24 -12.00
CA PRO A 65 25.21 -2.19 -12.13
C PRO A 65 26.00 -2.41 -10.83
N ASP A 66 26.04 -1.41 -9.94
CA ASP A 66 26.67 -1.47 -8.62
C ASP A 66 25.78 -2.12 -7.53
N GLY A 67 24.60 -2.64 -7.92
CA GLY A 67 23.66 -3.26 -7.00
C GLY A 67 22.90 -2.29 -6.08
N LYS A 68 22.88 -0.99 -6.40
CA LYS A 68 22.10 0.01 -5.64
C LYS A 68 20.68 0.14 -6.19
N LEU A 69 19.73 0.47 -5.32
CA LEU A 69 18.35 0.70 -5.75
C LEU A 69 18.24 2.01 -6.54
N ALA A 70 17.81 1.91 -7.80
CA ALA A 70 17.45 3.07 -8.62
C ALA A 70 15.95 3.34 -8.46
N SER A 71 15.57 4.33 -7.65
CA SER A 71 14.17 4.65 -7.36
C SER A 71 13.35 4.98 -8.62
N GLY A 72 13.92 5.68 -9.59
CA GLY A 72 13.27 5.94 -10.88
C GLY A 72 12.99 4.68 -11.70
N GLU A 73 13.92 3.72 -11.72
CA GLU A 73 13.72 2.45 -12.42
C GLU A 73 12.73 1.54 -11.67
N LEU A 74 12.73 1.59 -10.34
CA LEU A 74 11.71 0.93 -9.52
C LEU A 74 10.31 1.45 -9.85
N LEU A 75 10.17 2.78 -10.00
CA LEU A 75 8.91 3.40 -10.36
C LEU A 75 8.45 2.93 -11.74
N ASN A 76 9.32 2.98 -12.74
CA ASN A 76 9.01 2.53 -14.10
C ASN A 76 8.62 1.05 -14.13
N ALA A 77 9.34 0.20 -13.39
CA ALA A 77 9.01 -1.21 -13.25
C ALA A 77 7.64 -1.42 -12.59
N PHE A 78 7.31 -0.64 -11.56
CA PHE A 78 6.00 -0.69 -10.90
C PHE A 78 4.89 -0.24 -11.85
N LEU A 79 5.06 0.87 -12.57
CA LEU A 79 4.06 1.37 -13.52
C LEU A 79 3.80 0.40 -14.66
N SER A 80 4.86 -0.19 -15.23
CA SER A 80 4.73 -1.22 -16.27
C SER A 80 3.97 -2.44 -15.75
N PHE A 81 4.34 -2.92 -14.57
CA PHE A 81 3.65 -4.01 -13.90
C PHE A 81 2.18 -3.69 -13.62
N TRP A 82 1.89 -2.51 -13.06
CA TRP A 82 0.55 -2.09 -12.67
C TRP A 82 -0.38 -1.95 -13.89
N ARG A 83 0.10 -1.35 -14.98
CA ARG A 83 -0.64 -1.23 -16.24
C ARG A 83 -0.96 -2.60 -16.86
N GLN A 84 -0.05 -3.57 -16.74
CA GLN A 84 -0.21 -4.89 -17.37
C GLN A 84 -1.01 -5.88 -16.52
N HIS A 85 -0.83 -5.85 -15.20
CA HIS A 85 -1.33 -6.88 -14.29
C HIS A 85 -2.24 -6.37 -13.18
N GLY A 86 -2.33 -5.04 -12.98
CA GLY A 86 -3.13 -4.46 -11.90
C GLY A 86 -4.59 -4.87 -11.97
N GLU A 87 -5.22 -4.74 -13.13
CA GLU A 87 -6.66 -4.99 -13.26
C GLU A 87 -7.06 -6.48 -13.09
N PRO A 88 -6.36 -7.46 -13.70
CA PRO A 88 -6.59 -8.87 -13.41
C PRO A 88 -6.37 -9.25 -11.94
N LEU A 89 -5.34 -8.70 -11.29
CA LEU A 89 -5.03 -8.98 -9.89
C LEU A 89 -6.07 -8.38 -8.94
N LEU A 90 -6.58 -7.18 -9.23
CA LEU A 90 -7.65 -6.58 -8.45
C LEU A 90 -8.96 -7.35 -8.56
N LYS A 91 -9.31 -7.84 -9.76
CA LYS A 91 -10.55 -8.62 -9.99
C LYS A 91 -10.53 -10.01 -9.34
N SER A 92 -9.34 -10.58 -9.15
CA SER A 92 -9.17 -11.90 -8.55
C SER A 92 -8.99 -11.85 -7.02
N ALA A 93 -8.78 -10.66 -6.46
CA ALA A 93 -8.60 -10.50 -5.03
C ALA A 93 -9.95 -10.58 -4.30
N PRO A 94 -10.10 -11.45 -3.28
CA PRO A 94 -11.34 -11.55 -2.52
C PRO A 94 -11.65 -10.30 -1.67
N TYR A 95 -10.66 -9.41 -1.46
CA TYR A 95 -10.76 -8.22 -0.62
C TYR A 95 -10.48 -6.94 -1.43
N HIS A 96 -11.50 -6.44 -2.13
CA HIS A 96 -11.37 -5.30 -3.05
C HIS A 96 -10.87 -4.02 -2.36
N GLU A 97 -11.14 -3.87 -1.07
CA GLU A 97 -10.78 -2.70 -0.27
C GLU A 97 -9.27 -2.57 -0.04
N ILE A 98 -8.57 -3.71 0.09
CA ILE A 98 -7.13 -3.77 0.39
C ILE A 98 -6.32 -4.33 -0.77
N ALA A 99 -6.98 -4.86 -1.80
CA ALA A 99 -6.32 -5.50 -2.95
C ALA A 99 -5.21 -4.64 -3.58
N PRO A 100 -5.38 -3.33 -3.82
CA PRO A 100 -4.29 -2.53 -4.40
C PRO A 100 -3.07 -2.44 -3.47
N HIS A 101 -3.30 -2.37 -2.16
CA HIS A 101 -2.22 -2.33 -1.17
C HIS A 101 -1.48 -3.67 -1.16
N LEU A 102 -2.21 -4.79 -1.17
CA LEU A 102 -1.62 -6.13 -1.21
C LEU A 102 -0.82 -6.37 -2.48
N VAL A 103 -1.28 -5.89 -3.64
CA VAL A 103 -0.56 -6.02 -4.90
C VAL A 103 0.72 -5.18 -4.91
N LEU A 104 0.67 -3.94 -4.42
CA LEU A 104 1.89 -3.12 -4.28
C LEU A 104 2.90 -3.77 -3.33
N MET A 105 2.44 -4.26 -2.18
CA MET A 105 3.30 -4.98 -1.25
C MET A 105 3.91 -6.24 -1.87
N ALA A 106 3.11 -7.02 -2.61
CA ALA A 106 3.57 -8.21 -3.30
C ALA A 106 4.66 -7.87 -4.32
N PHE A 107 4.49 -6.76 -5.07
CA PHE A 107 5.50 -6.24 -5.97
C PHE A 107 6.80 -5.86 -5.24
N LEU A 108 6.69 -5.08 -4.16
CA LEU A 108 7.84 -4.60 -3.37
C LEU A 108 8.57 -5.73 -2.65
N HIS A 109 7.88 -6.80 -2.27
CA HIS A 109 8.52 -7.96 -1.65
C HIS A 109 9.58 -8.60 -2.57
N ARG A 110 9.41 -8.50 -3.90
CA ARG A 110 10.40 -8.98 -4.87
C ARG A 110 11.67 -8.12 -4.86
N VAL A 111 11.53 -6.82 -4.60
CA VAL A 111 12.65 -5.88 -4.43
C VAL A 111 13.44 -6.23 -3.17
N VAL A 112 12.72 -6.47 -2.06
CA VAL A 112 13.28 -6.83 -0.75
C VAL A 112 14.00 -8.17 -0.79
N ASN A 113 13.48 -9.17 -1.51
CA ASN A 113 14.15 -10.46 -1.71
C ASN A 113 15.53 -10.32 -2.38
N GLY A 114 15.81 -9.19 -3.03
CA GLY A 114 17.13 -8.85 -3.58
C GLY A 114 18.11 -8.25 -2.57
N GLY A 115 17.81 -8.22 -1.26
CA GLY A 115 18.70 -7.70 -0.21
C GLY A 115 18.21 -6.43 0.53
N GLY A 116 16.93 -6.08 0.39
CA GLY A 116 16.33 -4.95 1.10
C GLY A 116 15.53 -5.36 2.35
N THR A 117 14.86 -4.38 2.95
CA THR A 117 13.83 -4.55 3.98
C THR A 117 12.64 -3.65 3.63
N LEU A 118 11.43 -4.12 3.93
CA LEU A 118 10.20 -3.34 3.78
C LEU A 118 9.54 -3.27 5.15
N GLU A 119 9.64 -2.12 5.77
CA GLU A 119 8.93 -1.79 7.01
C GLU A 119 7.50 -1.37 6.64
N ARG A 120 6.52 -1.83 7.40
CA ARG A 120 5.10 -1.51 7.21
C ARG A 120 4.61 -0.98 8.55
N GLU A 121 3.82 0.08 8.55
CA GLU A 121 3.09 0.50 9.75
C GLU A 121 1.61 0.64 9.37
N TYR A 122 0.85 -0.45 9.51
CA TYR A 122 -0.60 -0.44 9.23
C TYR A 122 -1.34 0.35 10.31
N ALA A 123 -1.44 1.66 10.17
CA ALA A 123 -2.17 2.46 11.14
C ALA A 123 -3.59 2.80 10.67
N ILE A 124 -4.57 2.15 11.31
CA ILE A 124 -5.83 2.83 11.60
C ILE A 124 -5.52 3.98 12.56
N GLY A 125 -5.71 5.22 12.12
CA GLY A 125 -5.97 6.34 13.03
C GLY A 125 -4.80 6.84 13.90
N THR A 126 -3.57 6.36 13.71
CA THR A 126 -2.38 6.96 14.33
C THR A 126 -1.38 7.31 13.24
N ASP A 127 -1.25 8.59 12.88
CA ASP A 127 -0.15 9.29 12.18
C ASP A 127 1.12 8.51 11.71
N ARG A 128 0.98 7.35 11.07
CA ARG A 128 2.07 6.46 10.65
C ARG A 128 1.90 6.10 9.18
N MET A 129 3.04 5.88 8.53
CA MET A 129 3.13 5.72 7.08
C MET A 129 2.86 4.27 6.65
N ASP A 130 2.19 4.13 5.52
CA ASP A 130 1.79 2.81 5.02
C ASP A 130 2.99 1.90 4.69
N LEU A 131 4.03 2.37 3.96
CA LEU A 131 5.15 1.52 3.53
C LEU A 131 6.52 2.25 3.46
N CYS A 132 7.54 1.71 4.13
CA CYS A 132 8.94 2.19 4.06
C CYS A 132 9.82 1.13 3.41
N LEU A 133 10.33 1.40 2.21
CA LEU A 133 11.32 0.52 1.58
C LEU A 133 12.72 1.00 1.95
N ARG A 134 13.54 0.11 2.51
CA ARG A 134 14.98 0.34 2.73
C ARG A 134 15.79 -0.67 1.92
N TYR A 135 16.73 -0.20 1.12
CA TYR A 135 17.59 -1.05 0.31
C TYR A 135 19.00 -0.46 0.27
N GLY A 136 19.94 -1.09 0.98
CA GLY A 136 21.24 -0.49 1.25
C GLY A 136 21.10 0.89 1.90
N ASP A 137 21.73 1.90 1.31
CA ASP A 137 21.66 3.29 1.79
C ASP A 137 20.39 4.05 1.32
N VAL A 138 19.56 3.43 0.48
CA VAL A 138 18.36 4.08 -0.08
C VAL A 138 17.17 3.79 0.82
N THR A 139 16.50 4.86 1.27
CA THR A 139 15.20 4.77 1.95
C THR A 139 14.15 5.50 1.11
N LEU A 140 13.03 4.82 0.84
CA LEU A 140 11.90 5.35 0.09
C LEU A 140 10.63 5.24 0.93
N GLY A 141 10.07 6.39 1.30
CA GLY A 141 8.77 6.49 1.96
C GLY A 141 7.63 6.49 0.95
N MET A 142 6.57 5.73 1.24
CA MET A 142 5.41 5.60 0.37
C MET A 142 4.13 5.68 1.19
N GLU A 143 3.22 6.55 0.76
CA GLU A 143 1.87 6.69 1.31
C GLU A 143 0.85 6.17 0.31
N LEU A 144 -0.16 5.43 0.78
CA LEU A 144 -1.17 4.81 -0.05
C LEU A 144 -2.56 5.40 0.28
N LYS A 145 -3.35 5.63 -0.77
CA LYS A 145 -4.72 6.11 -0.65
C LYS A 145 -5.61 5.37 -1.63
N VAL A 146 -6.79 4.95 -1.17
CA VAL A 146 -7.86 4.46 -2.05
C VAL A 146 -8.87 5.58 -2.25
N TRP A 147 -9.09 5.99 -3.50
CA TRP A 147 -10.12 6.95 -3.85
C TRP A 147 -11.38 6.22 -4.28
N ARG A 148 -12.47 6.44 -3.54
CA ARG A 148 -13.77 5.78 -3.75
C ARG A 148 -14.82 6.77 -4.26
N GLU A 149 -15.86 6.22 -4.88
CA GLU A 149 -17.05 6.96 -5.29
C GLU A 149 -17.61 7.80 -4.13
N GLY A 150 -17.97 9.07 -4.41
CA GLY A 150 -18.53 9.98 -3.41
C GLY A 150 -17.55 10.50 -2.34
N ARG A 151 -16.26 10.13 -2.39
CA ARG A 151 -15.21 10.69 -1.51
C ARG A 151 -14.42 11.80 -2.21
N PRO A 152 -13.94 12.82 -1.48
CA PRO A 152 -13.05 13.83 -2.04
C PRO A 152 -11.72 13.22 -2.50
N ASP A 153 -11.05 13.89 -3.45
CA ASP A 153 -9.71 13.49 -3.91
C ASP A 153 -8.75 13.45 -2.70
N PRO A 154 -8.13 12.29 -2.40
CA PRO A 154 -7.29 12.13 -1.22
C PRO A 154 -5.91 12.76 -1.35
N ILE A 155 -5.56 13.39 -2.49
CA ILE A 155 -4.22 13.92 -2.74
C ILE A 155 -3.73 14.86 -1.64
N LYS A 156 -4.57 15.82 -1.19
CA LYS A 156 -4.18 16.78 -0.16
C LYS A 156 -3.88 16.09 1.17
N ALA A 157 -4.78 15.21 1.60
CA ALA A 157 -4.62 14.46 2.84
C ALA A 157 -3.39 13.53 2.77
N GLY A 158 -3.17 12.88 1.62
CA GLY A 158 -2.00 12.03 1.39
C GLY A 158 -0.68 12.80 1.42
N LEU A 159 -0.63 13.99 0.82
CA LEU A 159 0.56 14.86 0.86
C LEU A 159 0.86 15.34 2.28
N GLU A 160 -0.15 15.75 3.05
CA GLU A 160 0.01 16.18 4.45
C GLU A 160 0.49 15.04 5.36
N GLN A 161 0.00 13.81 5.14
CA GLN A 161 0.43 12.63 5.89
C GLN A 161 1.87 12.23 5.53
N LEU A 162 2.17 12.12 4.23
CA LEU A 162 3.50 11.77 3.75
C LEU A 162 4.55 12.80 4.21
N ASP A 163 4.22 14.09 4.22
CA ASP A 163 5.15 15.14 4.65
C ASP A 163 5.64 14.99 6.08
N ARG A 164 4.71 14.76 7.03
CA ARG A 164 5.03 14.56 8.45
C ARG A 164 5.96 13.37 8.64
N TYR A 165 5.74 12.33 7.85
CA TYR A 165 6.58 11.14 7.92
C TYR A 165 7.97 11.35 7.31
N LEU A 166 8.05 11.94 6.12
CA LEU A 166 9.32 12.27 5.49
C LEU A 166 10.17 13.19 6.38
N ALA A 167 9.55 14.13 7.10
CA ALA A 167 10.21 14.94 8.11
C ALA A 167 10.83 14.09 9.24
N GLY A 168 10.09 13.11 9.77
CA GLY A 168 10.58 12.21 10.82
C GLY A 168 11.75 11.32 10.40
N LEU A 169 11.84 10.96 9.11
CA LEU A 169 12.94 10.20 8.55
C LEU A 169 14.09 11.04 7.97
N GLY A 170 13.93 12.36 7.89
CA GLY A 170 14.90 13.23 7.21
C GLY A 170 14.99 12.99 5.70
N LEU A 171 13.87 12.62 5.06
CA LEU A 171 13.78 12.39 3.63
C LEU A 171 13.22 13.62 2.90
N GLU A 172 13.76 13.89 1.71
CA GLU A 172 13.34 15.01 0.85
C GLU A 172 12.37 14.57 -0.27
N THR A 173 12.15 13.26 -0.41
CA THR A 173 11.29 12.71 -1.45
C THR A 173 10.58 11.42 -1.02
N GLY A 174 9.43 11.16 -1.63
CA GLY A 174 8.60 9.98 -1.39
C GLY A 174 7.54 9.82 -2.47
N TRP A 175 6.78 8.72 -2.39
CA TRP A 175 5.70 8.44 -3.34
C TRP A 175 4.33 8.52 -2.65
N LEU A 176 3.37 9.10 -3.35
CA LEU A 176 1.97 9.03 -2.98
C LEU A 176 1.23 8.20 -4.03
N VAL A 177 0.74 7.03 -3.65
CA VAL A 177 0.02 6.12 -4.55
C VAL A 177 -1.47 6.24 -4.31
N ILE A 178 -2.21 6.74 -5.30
CA ILE A 178 -3.66 6.88 -5.27
C ILE A 178 -4.28 5.82 -6.17
N PHE A 179 -4.96 4.87 -5.56
CA PHE A 179 -5.73 3.84 -6.25
C PHE A 179 -7.17 4.32 -6.45
N ASP A 180 -7.52 4.66 -7.68
CA ASP A 180 -8.82 5.16 -8.05
C ASP A 180 -9.80 4.01 -8.34
N GLN A 181 -10.68 3.74 -7.39
CA GLN A 181 -11.69 2.68 -7.47
C GLN A 181 -13.08 3.23 -7.82
N ARG A 182 -13.18 4.45 -8.34
CA ARG A 182 -14.45 5.01 -8.83
C ARG A 182 -14.98 4.20 -10.02
N GLN A 183 -16.31 4.19 -10.18
CA GLN A 183 -16.94 3.41 -11.24
C GLN A 183 -16.83 4.11 -12.60
N GLY A 184 -16.89 3.34 -13.69
CA GLY A 184 -16.90 3.87 -15.07
C GLY A 184 -15.58 4.48 -15.55
N LEU A 185 -14.50 4.26 -14.82
CA LEU A 185 -13.17 4.71 -15.22
C LEU A 185 -12.59 3.85 -16.36
N PRO A 186 -11.68 4.41 -17.17
CA PRO A 186 -10.93 3.63 -18.16
C PRO A 186 -10.12 2.49 -17.50
N PRO A 187 -9.64 1.51 -18.30
CA PRO A 187 -8.74 0.46 -17.82
C PRO A 187 -7.49 1.03 -17.15
N ILE A 188 -6.93 0.28 -16.19
CA ILE A 188 -5.74 0.70 -15.43
C ILE A 188 -4.56 1.02 -16.37
N SER A 189 -4.43 0.28 -17.47
CA SER A 189 -3.40 0.51 -18.49
C SER A 189 -3.42 1.95 -19.04
N ASP A 190 -4.61 2.53 -19.17
CA ASP A 190 -4.84 3.76 -19.93
C ASP A 190 -4.94 4.98 -19.00
N ARG A 191 -5.35 4.77 -17.74
CA ARG A 191 -5.53 5.85 -16.76
C ARG A 191 -4.38 6.01 -15.77
N THR A 192 -3.43 5.07 -15.71
CA THR A 192 -2.30 5.18 -14.76
C THR A 192 -1.38 6.32 -15.18
N THR A 193 -1.32 7.38 -14.39
CA THR A 193 -0.48 8.56 -14.59
C THR A 193 0.48 8.79 -13.42
N THR A 194 1.52 9.58 -13.70
CA THR A 194 2.44 10.09 -12.68
C THR A 194 2.56 11.59 -12.80
N GLU A 195 2.55 12.29 -11.67
CA GLU A 195 2.76 13.73 -11.60
C GLU A 195 3.75 14.08 -10.49
N SER A 196 4.47 15.18 -10.66
CA SER A 196 5.32 15.72 -9.59
C SER A 196 4.48 16.68 -8.77
N ALA A 197 4.43 16.45 -7.46
CA ALA A 197 3.79 17.33 -6.50
C ALA A 197 4.78 17.75 -5.42
N LYS A 198 4.35 18.70 -4.60
CA LYS A 198 5.09 19.13 -3.44
C LYS A 198 4.25 19.02 -2.19
N THR A 199 4.89 18.64 -1.09
CA THR A 199 4.27 18.69 0.23
C THR A 199 4.14 20.13 0.73
N PRO A 200 3.40 20.38 1.83
CA PRO A 200 3.36 21.70 2.47
C PRO A 200 4.74 22.28 2.80
N GLU A 201 5.68 21.44 3.24
CA GLU A 201 7.08 21.80 3.51
C GLU A 201 7.99 21.70 2.25
N ASN A 202 7.41 21.71 1.05
CA ASN A 202 8.12 21.83 -0.24
C ASN A 202 9.01 20.63 -0.61
N ARG A 203 8.80 19.45 -0.01
CA ARG A 203 9.46 18.18 -0.39
C ARG A 203 8.91 17.64 -1.70
N ALA A 204 9.74 16.97 -2.49
CA ALA A 204 9.40 16.52 -3.83
C ALA A 204 8.70 15.14 -3.81
N ILE A 205 7.43 15.09 -4.21
CA ILE A 205 6.63 13.86 -4.21
C ILE A 205 6.33 13.42 -5.64
N VAL A 206 6.50 12.13 -5.89
CA VAL A 206 5.93 11.49 -7.09
C VAL A 206 4.55 10.98 -6.73
N VAL A 207 3.51 11.56 -7.31
CA VAL A 207 2.14 11.09 -7.17
C VAL A 207 1.85 10.12 -8.32
N ILE A 208 1.43 8.91 -7.98
CA ILE A 208 1.03 7.87 -8.91
C ILE A 208 -0.48 7.71 -8.77
N ARG A 209 -1.22 7.83 -9.87
CA ARG A 209 -2.68 7.74 -9.88
C ARG A 209 -3.11 6.68 -10.88
N GLY A 210 -3.87 5.67 -10.48
CA GLY A 210 -4.30 4.59 -11.38
C GLY A 210 -5.43 3.74 -10.83
#